data_AF-A0AAU1YN28-F1
#
_entry.id   AF-A0AAU1YN28-F1
#
_cell.length_a   1.000
_cell.length_b   1.000
_cell.length_c   1.000
_cell.angle_alpha   90.00
_cell.angle_beta   90.00
_cell.angle_gamma   90.00
#
_symmetry.space_group_name_H-M   'P 1'
#
loop_
_entity.id
_entity.type
_entity.pdbx_description
1 polymer ?
#
loop_
_entity_poly.entity_id
_entity_poly.type
_entity_poly.pdbx_seq_one_letter_code
_entity_poly.pdbx_strand_id
1 'polypeptide(L)'
;MSDLPRKAVTRTVKLAALPLGIAGRATWGLGKRIGGKSAEIVARELQQRTAEQLFRVLGELKGGAMKFGQALSVFESALPEEVAGPYRAALTKLQEAAPPLPAATVHQVLSERLGADWRELFEEFEDKPAAAASIGQVHRAVWHDGRQVAVKVQYPGAGEALLSDLKQLGRFAGLLGPLIPGMDIKPLIKELRDRVSEELDYELEAGAQRAHADAFDGDEDVVVPDVVHQGDQVLVTEWMEGTPLSEVIADGTQEERDRAGQLLARFLFSGPARTGLLHADPHPGNFRLLSGADGRMRLGVLDFGTVDRLPGGWPKPIGRSLRMTLDGDAEGVYGHLRAEGFVRESIELEAEAVLDYLKPMLEPTEAEEFTFTRTWLRGQAARVADPRSPAHQLGRQINLPPSYLLIHRVTLSTIGVLCQLGATVRLREELDSWLPGFLPDED
;
A
#
# COMPACT_ATOMS: atom_id res chain seq x y z
N MET A 1 -15.06 -36.61 -0.63
CA MET A 1 -15.00 -36.45 0.84
C MET A 1 -13.61 -35.95 1.19
N SER A 2 -13.50 -34.66 1.50
CA SER A 2 -12.26 -33.89 1.47
C SER A 2 -11.52 -33.94 2.82
N ASP A 3 -10.18 -34.05 2.75
CA ASP A 3 -9.23 -34.01 3.88
C ASP A 3 -9.06 -32.59 4.51
N LEU A 4 -9.97 -31.66 4.20
CA LEU A 4 -9.95 -30.27 4.67
C LEU A 4 -10.24 -30.09 6.19
N PRO A 5 -11.08 -30.90 6.86
CA PRO A 5 -11.37 -30.71 8.30
C PRO A 5 -10.14 -30.96 9.18
N ARG A 6 -9.26 -31.89 8.77
CA ARG A 6 -8.03 -32.22 9.53
C ARG A 6 -7.01 -31.08 9.52
N LYS A 7 -6.99 -30.24 8.49
CA LYS A 7 -6.09 -29.07 8.36
C LYS A 7 -6.56 -27.85 9.17
N ALA A 8 -7.86 -27.66 9.32
CA ALA A 8 -8.41 -26.60 10.18
C ALA A 8 -8.08 -26.86 11.67
N VAL A 9 -8.26 -28.09 12.14
CA VAL A 9 -7.95 -28.48 13.52
C VAL A 9 -6.45 -28.40 13.83
N THR A 10 -5.57 -28.75 12.89
CA THR A 10 -4.11 -28.59 13.07
C THR A 10 -3.65 -27.13 13.06
N ARG A 11 -4.37 -26.21 12.40
CA ARG A 11 -4.10 -24.76 12.43
C ARG A 11 -4.51 -24.12 13.76
N THR A 12 -5.68 -24.46 14.29
CA THR A 12 -6.15 -23.98 15.60
C THR A 12 -5.20 -24.43 16.73
N VAL A 13 -4.65 -25.65 16.65
CA VAL A 13 -3.65 -26.15 17.62
C VAL A 13 -2.31 -25.40 17.51
N LYS A 14 -1.87 -25.00 16.31
CA LYS A 14 -0.64 -24.22 16.12
C LYS A 14 -0.77 -22.77 16.61
N LEU A 15 -1.91 -22.14 16.38
CA LEU A 15 -2.20 -20.79 16.89
C LEU A 15 -2.40 -20.81 18.41
N ALA A 16 -3.04 -21.84 18.97
CA ALA A 16 -3.16 -22.05 20.41
C ALA A 16 -1.83 -22.39 21.10
N ALA A 17 -0.80 -22.82 20.36
CA ALA A 17 0.54 -23.09 20.86
C ALA A 17 1.47 -21.85 20.85
N LEU A 18 1.07 -20.74 20.22
CA LEU A 18 1.83 -19.48 20.25
C LEU A 18 2.12 -18.98 21.69
N PRO A 19 1.14 -18.98 22.63
CA PRO A 19 1.41 -18.63 24.02
C PRO A 19 2.42 -19.57 24.71
N LEU A 20 2.42 -20.87 24.36
CA LEU A 20 3.33 -21.87 24.94
C LEU A 20 4.76 -21.72 24.43
N GLY A 21 4.93 -21.36 23.15
CA GLY A 21 6.24 -21.04 22.57
C GLY A 21 6.84 -19.73 23.10
N ILE A 22 5.99 -18.76 23.45
CA ILE A 22 6.38 -17.48 24.07
C ILE A 22 6.72 -17.68 25.56
N ALA A 23 5.91 -18.44 26.30
CA ALA A 23 6.14 -18.75 27.71
C ALA A 23 7.40 -19.61 27.94
N GLY A 24 7.65 -20.60 27.09
CA GLY A 24 8.86 -21.44 27.14
C GLY A 24 10.16 -20.72 26.76
N ARG A 25 10.09 -19.51 26.20
CA ARG A 25 11.26 -18.71 25.79
C ARG A 25 11.49 -17.49 26.69
N ALA A 26 10.46 -17.00 27.39
CA ALA A 26 10.63 -16.07 28.50
C ALA A 26 11.54 -16.65 29.60
N THR A 27 11.45 -17.97 29.85
CA THR A 27 12.36 -18.71 30.74
C THR A 27 13.79 -18.82 30.17
N TRP A 28 13.95 -18.90 28.84
CA TRP A 28 15.26 -18.88 28.18
C TRP A 28 15.96 -17.51 28.30
N GLY A 29 15.18 -16.42 28.26
CA GLY A 29 15.65 -15.06 28.54
C GLY A 29 16.10 -14.85 29.99
N LEU A 30 15.46 -15.53 30.95
CA LEU A 30 15.93 -15.58 32.33
C LEU A 30 17.24 -16.36 32.48
N GLY A 31 17.42 -17.48 31.77
CA GLY A 31 18.65 -18.28 31.81
C GLY A 31 19.89 -17.54 31.29
N LYS A 32 19.73 -16.65 30.29
CA LYS A 32 20.83 -15.81 29.78
C LYS A 32 21.14 -14.56 30.63
N ARG A 33 20.25 -14.17 31.56
CA ARG A 33 20.57 -13.11 32.56
C ARG A 33 21.70 -13.53 33.51
N ILE A 34 21.99 -14.83 33.59
CA ILE A 34 23.12 -15.37 34.37
C ILE A 34 24.45 -15.32 33.57
N GLY A 35 24.42 -15.03 32.26
CA GLY A 35 25.56 -15.13 31.34
C GLY A 35 26.18 -13.83 30.81
N GLY A 36 25.87 -12.66 31.40
CA GLY A 36 26.65 -11.44 31.18
C GLY A 36 26.49 -10.68 29.84
N LYS A 37 25.45 -10.94 29.03
CA LYS A 37 25.14 -10.09 27.86
C LYS A 37 24.22 -8.93 28.25
N SER A 38 24.46 -7.73 27.71
CA SER A 38 23.70 -6.52 28.05
C SER A 38 22.21 -6.68 27.71
N ALA A 39 21.36 -6.18 28.59
CA ALA A 39 19.90 -6.27 28.48
C ALA A 39 19.36 -5.68 27.16
N GLU A 40 20.04 -4.65 26.64
CA GLU A 40 19.73 -3.99 25.36
C GLU A 40 19.94 -4.90 24.14
N ILE A 41 21.06 -5.65 24.09
CA ILE A 41 21.33 -6.57 22.98
C ILE A 41 20.33 -7.71 23.01
N VAL A 42 20.03 -8.24 24.20
CA VAL A 42 19.03 -9.30 24.38
C VAL A 42 17.63 -8.81 24.02
N ALA A 43 17.26 -7.58 24.40
CA ALA A 43 15.96 -6.99 24.05
C ALA A 43 15.85 -6.75 22.53
N ARG A 44 16.89 -6.22 21.88
CA ARG A 44 16.92 -5.97 20.44
C ARG A 44 16.88 -7.28 19.63
N GLU A 45 17.61 -8.30 20.07
CA GLU A 45 17.61 -9.64 19.47
C GLU A 45 16.25 -10.34 19.68
N LEU A 46 15.60 -10.13 20.83
CA LEU A 46 14.24 -10.64 21.09
C LEU A 46 13.18 -9.91 20.25
N GLN A 47 13.29 -8.59 20.11
CA GLN A 47 12.39 -7.75 19.33
C GLN A 47 12.51 -8.06 17.83
N GLN A 48 13.73 -8.21 17.33
CA GLN A 48 14.01 -8.62 15.94
C GLN A 48 13.47 -10.02 15.64
N ARG A 49 13.71 -11.00 16.53
CA ARG A 49 13.16 -12.36 16.36
C ARG A 49 11.65 -12.43 16.53
N THR A 50 11.07 -11.56 17.36
CA THR A 50 9.61 -11.47 17.55
C THR A 50 8.96 -10.84 16.32
N ALA A 51 9.57 -9.80 15.76
CA ALA A 51 9.17 -9.24 14.47
C ALA A 51 9.27 -10.33 13.39
N GLU A 52 10.41 -11.00 13.22
CA GLU A 52 10.59 -12.10 12.27
C GLU A 52 9.55 -13.21 12.43
N GLN A 53 9.12 -13.50 13.66
CA GLN A 53 8.11 -14.51 13.94
C GLN A 53 6.68 -14.01 13.64
N LEU A 54 6.37 -12.74 13.92
CA LEU A 54 5.16 -12.07 13.45
C LEU A 54 5.11 -12.06 11.91
N PHE A 55 6.22 -11.71 11.26
CA PHE A 55 6.41 -11.76 9.81
C PHE A 55 6.24 -13.15 9.24
N ARG A 56 6.76 -14.19 9.91
CA ARG A 56 6.58 -15.59 9.49
C ARG A 56 5.12 -16.05 9.65
N VAL A 57 4.45 -15.66 10.73
CA VAL A 57 3.03 -16.00 10.96
C VAL A 57 2.12 -15.28 9.95
N LEU A 58 2.34 -13.98 9.72
CA LEU A 58 1.68 -13.22 8.65
C LEU A 58 2.03 -13.80 7.27
N GLY A 59 3.24 -14.34 7.14
CA GLY A 59 3.75 -15.03 5.96
C GLY A 59 3.03 -16.35 5.62
N GLU A 60 2.43 -16.99 6.62
CA GLU A 60 1.69 -18.25 6.47
C GLU A 60 0.18 -18.01 6.17
N LEU A 61 -0.29 -16.76 6.27
CA LEU A 61 -1.65 -16.31 5.95
C LEU A 61 -1.77 -15.99 4.46
N LYS A 62 -2.19 -16.96 3.65
CA LYS A 62 -2.38 -16.78 2.20
C LYS A 62 -3.32 -15.59 1.90
N GLY A 63 -2.97 -14.77 0.90
CA GLY A 63 -3.78 -13.62 0.44
C GLY A 63 -3.33 -12.28 1.05
N GLY A 64 -3.65 -12.02 2.32
CA GLY A 64 -3.33 -10.75 3.00
C GLY A 64 -1.83 -10.49 3.19
N ALA A 65 -1.07 -11.57 3.20
CA ALA A 65 0.37 -11.65 3.03
C ALA A 65 0.94 -10.79 1.88
N MET A 66 0.32 -10.85 0.70
CA MET A 66 0.82 -10.16 -0.50
C MET A 66 0.71 -8.65 -0.34
N LYS A 67 -0.43 -8.17 0.17
CA LYS A 67 -0.66 -6.75 0.47
C LYS A 67 0.24 -6.23 1.58
N PHE A 68 0.58 -7.06 2.56
CA PHE A 68 1.58 -6.72 3.56
C PHE A 68 2.99 -6.62 2.94
N GLY A 69 3.32 -7.51 2.00
CA GLY A 69 4.48 -7.42 1.11
C GLY A 69 4.56 -6.07 0.39
N GLN A 70 3.46 -5.66 -0.23
CA GLN A 70 3.34 -4.42 -1.01
C GLN A 70 3.41 -3.16 -0.12
N ALA A 71 2.77 -3.15 1.04
CA ALA A 71 2.85 -2.04 1.98
C ALA A 71 4.25 -1.87 2.58
N LEU A 72 5.00 -2.97 2.72
CA LEU A 72 6.34 -2.98 3.31
C LEU A 72 7.49 -2.85 2.32
N SER A 73 7.28 -3.13 1.03
CA SER A 73 8.30 -2.89 -0.02
C SER A 73 8.63 -1.39 -0.15
N VAL A 74 7.69 -0.52 0.22
CA VAL A 74 7.91 0.91 0.40
C VAL A 74 8.88 1.18 1.55
N PHE A 75 8.64 0.55 2.71
CA PHE A 75 9.54 0.66 3.86
C PHE A 75 10.91 0.01 3.62
N GLU A 76 10.98 -1.04 2.80
CA GLU A 76 12.21 -1.69 2.37
C GLU A 76 13.18 -0.71 1.70
N SER A 77 12.65 0.20 0.89
CA SER A 77 13.43 1.22 0.18
C SER A 77 14.13 2.21 1.13
N ALA A 78 13.61 2.33 2.36
CA ALA A 78 14.16 3.17 3.42
C ALA A 78 15.13 2.41 4.37
N LEU A 79 15.29 1.09 4.24
CA LEU A 79 16.13 0.28 5.14
C LEU A 79 17.60 0.17 4.66
N PRO A 80 18.58 0.07 5.59
CA PRO A 80 19.95 -0.33 5.27
C PRO A 80 19.98 -1.73 4.63
N GLU A 81 20.88 -1.97 3.66
CA GLU A 81 20.91 -3.22 2.85
C GLU A 81 21.04 -4.49 3.69
N GLU A 82 21.78 -4.41 4.80
CA GLU A 82 22.04 -5.49 5.75
C GLU A 82 20.77 -5.95 6.50
N VAL A 83 19.78 -5.06 6.65
CA VAL A 83 18.48 -5.35 7.25
C VAL A 83 17.44 -5.65 6.17
N ALA A 84 17.52 -4.98 5.01
CA ALA A 84 16.60 -5.14 3.90
C ALA A 84 16.68 -6.53 3.25
N GLY A 85 17.85 -7.16 3.19
CA GLY A 85 18.05 -8.44 2.49
C GLY A 85 17.14 -9.59 2.95
N PRO A 86 17.12 -9.94 4.26
CA PRO A 86 16.22 -10.97 4.80
C PRO A 86 14.74 -10.60 4.69
N TYR A 87 14.40 -9.31 4.82
CA TYR A 87 13.03 -8.81 4.67
C TYR A 87 12.54 -8.93 3.22
N ARG A 88 13.35 -8.49 2.26
CA ARG A 88 13.09 -8.63 0.81
C ARG A 88 12.87 -10.09 0.45
N ALA A 89 13.76 -10.99 0.87
CA ALA A 89 13.59 -12.42 0.61
C ALA A 89 12.30 -12.99 1.23
N ALA A 90 11.87 -12.52 2.40
CA ALA A 90 10.63 -12.94 3.03
C ALA A 90 9.38 -12.35 2.35
N LEU A 91 9.41 -11.08 1.96
CA LEU A 91 8.29 -10.38 1.28
C LEU A 91 8.15 -10.85 -0.18
N THR A 92 9.25 -11.02 -0.91
CA THR A 92 9.27 -11.63 -2.26
C THR A 92 8.73 -13.05 -2.20
N LYS A 93 9.22 -13.89 -1.27
CA LYS A 93 8.67 -15.24 -1.08
C LYS A 93 7.20 -15.21 -0.71
N LEU A 94 6.74 -14.18 0.00
CA LEU A 94 5.35 -14.04 0.40
C LEU A 94 4.43 -13.61 -0.77
N GLN A 95 4.95 -12.76 -1.65
CA GLN A 95 4.32 -12.37 -2.92
C GLN A 95 4.34 -13.53 -3.94
N GLU A 96 5.36 -14.38 -3.92
CA GLU A 96 5.53 -15.51 -4.84
C GLU A 96 4.84 -16.81 -4.38
N ALA A 97 4.44 -16.96 -3.11
CA ALA A 97 4.08 -18.27 -2.52
C ALA A 97 2.62 -18.74 -2.65
N ALA A 98 1.78 -18.12 -3.49
CA ALA A 98 0.49 -18.69 -3.82
C ALA A 98 0.56 -19.45 -5.16
N PRO A 99 0.70 -20.80 -5.16
CA PRO A 99 0.54 -21.54 -6.41
C PRO A 99 -0.86 -21.28 -6.96
N PRO A 100 -1.00 -21.10 -8.29
CA PRO A 100 -2.28 -20.80 -8.90
C PRO A 100 -3.30 -21.89 -8.58
N LEU A 101 -4.57 -21.50 -8.48
CA LEU A 101 -5.66 -22.45 -8.38
C LEU A 101 -5.63 -23.41 -9.59
N PRO A 102 -5.90 -24.71 -9.37
CA PRO A 102 -6.18 -25.62 -10.46
C PRO A 102 -7.36 -25.10 -11.29
N ALA A 103 -7.30 -25.29 -12.61
CA ALA A 103 -8.36 -24.86 -13.54
C ALA A 103 -9.77 -25.34 -13.11
N ALA A 104 -9.88 -26.56 -12.59
CA ALA A 104 -11.14 -27.09 -12.07
C ALA A 104 -11.73 -26.25 -10.93
N THR A 105 -10.90 -25.71 -10.03
CA THR A 105 -11.38 -24.83 -8.95
C THR A 105 -11.80 -23.48 -9.51
N VAL A 106 -11.08 -22.93 -10.49
CA VAL A 106 -11.46 -21.69 -11.19
C VAL A 106 -12.81 -21.86 -11.87
N HIS A 107 -13.00 -22.93 -12.63
CA HIS A 107 -14.26 -23.23 -13.31
C HIS A 107 -15.42 -23.43 -12.35
N GLN A 108 -15.16 -24.00 -11.17
CA GLN A 108 -16.17 -24.11 -10.12
C GLN A 108 -16.61 -22.71 -9.64
N VAL A 109 -15.67 -21.81 -9.32
CA VAL A 109 -15.99 -20.44 -8.90
C VAL A 109 -16.74 -19.69 -10.01
N LEU A 110 -16.28 -19.80 -11.26
CA LEU A 110 -16.98 -19.19 -12.41
C LEU A 110 -18.39 -19.76 -12.58
N SER A 111 -18.57 -21.07 -12.42
CA SER A 111 -19.89 -21.71 -12.52
C SER A 111 -20.84 -21.30 -11.40
N GLU A 112 -20.34 -21.16 -10.17
CA GLU A 112 -21.13 -20.72 -9.02
C GLU A 112 -21.54 -19.25 -9.11
N ARG A 113 -20.70 -18.40 -9.74
CA ARG A 113 -20.87 -16.93 -9.75
C ARG A 113 -21.46 -16.38 -11.03
N LEU A 114 -21.17 -17.00 -12.17
CA LEU A 114 -21.66 -16.59 -13.50
C LEU A 114 -22.72 -17.54 -14.07
N GLY A 115 -22.97 -18.67 -13.40
CA GLY A 115 -23.94 -19.69 -13.83
C GLY A 115 -23.30 -20.94 -14.46
N ALA A 116 -24.10 -22.01 -14.59
CA ALA A 116 -23.64 -23.30 -15.11
C ALA A 116 -23.00 -23.19 -16.51
N ASP A 117 -23.55 -22.30 -17.34
CA ASP A 117 -23.15 -22.08 -18.74
C ASP A 117 -22.22 -20.87 -18.90
N TRP A 118 -21.44 -20.52 -17.86
CA TRP A 118 -20.53 -19.35 -17.87
C TRP A 118 -19.59 -19.30 -19.08
N ARG A 119 -19.28 -20.46 -19.68
CA ARG A 119 -18.45 -20.55 -20.88
C ARG A 119 -19.08 -19.84 -22.08
N GLU A 120 -20.40 -19.75 -22.16
CA GLU A 120 -21.11 -19.02 -23.22
C GLU A 120 -20.89 -17.51 -23.14
N LEU A 121 -20.41 -16.99 -22.00
CA LEU A 121 -20.05 -15.58 -21.85
C LEU A 121 -18.70 -15.24 -22.50
N PHE A 122 -17.92 -16.24 -22.89
CA PHE A 122 -16.57 -16.09 -23.44
C PHE A 122 -16.45 -16.80 -24.79
N GLU A 123 -15.80 -16.15 -25.76
CA GLU A 123 -15.35 -16.84 -26.97
C GLU A 123 -14.15 -17.75 -26.68
N GLU A 124 -13.23 -17.26 -25.84
CA GLU A 124 -12.03 -17.99 -25.41
C GLU A 124 -11.73 -17.70 -23.93
N PHE A 125 -11.22 -18.69 -23.20
CA PHE A 125 -10.78 -18.52 -21.80
C PHE A 125 -9.48 -19.27 -21.56
N GLU A 126 -8.43 -18.57 -21.13
CA GLU A 126 -7.14 -19.20 -20.82
C GLU A 126 -7.14 -19.81 -19.41
N ASP A 127 -7.06 -21.14 -19.30
CA ASP A 127 -7.00 -21.83 -18.00
C ASP A 127 -5.73 -21.52 -17.20
N LYS A 128 -4.66 -21.12 -17.89
CA LYS A 128 -3.43 -20.67 -17.24
C LYS A 128 -3.60 -19.21 -16.81
N PRO A 129 -3.44 -18.87 -15.52
CA PRO A 129 -3.54 -17.49 -15.09
C PRO A 129 -2.39 -16.66 -15.69
N ALA A 130 -2.73 -15.43 -16.09
CA ALA A 130 -1.79 -14.45 -16.60
C ALA A 130 -1.04 -13.74 -15.46
N ALA A 131 -1.70 -13.54 -14.32
CA ALA A 131 -1.11 -12.89 -13.14
C ALA A 131 -1.75 -13.38 -11.83
N ALA A 132 -1.02 -13.22 -10.73
CA ALA A 132 -1.57 -13.35 -9.37
C ALA A 132 -2.17 -12.00 -8.91
N ALA A 133 -3.24 -12.04 -8.13
CA ALA A 133 -3.84 -10.88 -7.46
C ALA A 133 -3.88 -11.11 -5.95
N SER A 134 -4.03 -10.03 -5.14
CA SER A 134 -3.92 -10.08 -3.65
C SER A 134 -4.58 -11.32 -3.04
N ILE A 135 -5.86 -11.54 -3.36
CA ILE A 135 -6.68 -12.65 -2.85
C ILE A 135 -7.29 -13.49 -3.99
N GLY A 136 -6.66 -13.50 -5.16
CA GLY A 136 -7.19 -14.15 -6.35
C GLY A 136 -6.15 -14.33 -7.45
N GLN A 137 -6.62 -14.59 -8.66
CA GLN A 137 -5.78 -14.67 -9.86
C GLN A 137 -6.51 -14.10 -11.07
N VAL A 138 -5.75 -13.63 -12.05
CA VAL A 138 -6.26 -13.01 -13.27
C VAL A 138 -6.02 -13.94 -14.45
N HIS A 139 -7.06 -14.17 -15.24
CA HIS A 139 -7.02 -14.92 -16.49
C HIS A 139 -7.20 -13.99 -17.68
N ARG A 140 -6.54 -14.29 -18.80
CA ARG A 140 -6.84 -13.66 -20.09
C ARG A 140 -7.98 -14.42 -20.74
N ALA A 141 -8.91 -13.70 -21.35
CA ALA A 141 -10.03 -14.28 -22.08
C ALA A 141 -10.48 -13.35 -23.21
N VAL A 142 -11.37 -13.85 -24.06
CA VAL A 142 -12.11 -13.07 -25.05
C VAL A 142 -13.58 -13.14 -24.67
N TRP A 143 -14.20 -11.99 -24.44
CA TRP A 143 -15.62 -11.88 -24.10
C TRP A 143 -16.49 -12.22 -25.31
N HIS A 144 -17.77 -12.58 -25.10
CA HIS A 144 -18.70 -12.98 -26.17
C HIS A 144 -18.93 -11.93 -27.28
N ASP A 145 -18.44 -10.69 -27.10
CA ASP A 145 -18.52 -9.60 -28.08
C ASP A 145 -17.17 -9.31 -28.77
N GLY A 146 -16.19 -10.19 -28.58
CA GLY A 146 -14.86 -10.13 -29.18
C GLY A 146 -13.84 -9.29 -28.42
N ARG A 147 -14.22 -8.62 -27.32
CA ARG A 147 -13.25 -7.83 -26.51
C ARG A 147 -12.29 -8.75 -25.76
N GLN A 148 -11.00 -8.41 -25.76
CA GLN A 148 -10.04 -9.04 -24.87
C GLN A 148 -10.28 -8.56 -23.44
N VAL A 149 -10.32 -9.47 -22.48
CA VAL A 149 -10.65 -9.16 -21.08
C VAL A 149 -9.69 -9.81 -20.09
N ALA A 150 -9.52 -9.14 -18.95
CA ALA A 150 -8.91 -9.66 -17.74
C ALA A 150 -10.03 -10.17 -16.82
N VAL A 151 -10.00 -11.46 -16.46
CA VAL A 151 -10.96 -12.09 -15.56
C VAL A 151 -10.30 -12.33 -14.21
N LYS A 152 -10.57 -11.47 -13.24
CA LYS A 152 -10.09 -11.59 -11.87
C LYS A 152 -11.02 -12.50 -11.07
N VAL A 153 -10.49 -13.65 -10.64
CA VAL A 153 -11.23 -14.67 -9.88
C VAL A 153 -10.68 -14.74 -8.47
N GLN A 154 -11.55 -14.53 -7.48
CA GLN A 154 -11.17 -14.58 -6.06
C GLN A 154 -10.93 -16.03 -5.61
N TYR A 155 -9.97 -16.24 -4.71
CA TYR A 155 -9.72 -17.56 -4.12
C TYR A 155 -10.88 -17.97 -3.18
N PRO A 156 -11.53 -19.12 -3.42
CA PRO A 156 -12.68 -19.53 -2.62
C PRO A 156 -12.27 -19.79 -1.16
N GLY A 157 -12.99 -19.15 -0.23
CA GLY A 157 -12.75 -19.28 1.22
C GLY A 157 -11.50 -18.58 1.77
N ALA A 158 -10.68 -17.94 0.93
CA ALA A 158 -9.48 -17.23 1.39
C ALA A 158 -9.84 -15.99 2.21
N GLY A 159 -10.85 -15.24 1.76
CA GLY A 159 -11.35 -14.04 2.43
C GLY A 159 -11.89 -14.27 3.84
N GLU A 160 -12.83 -15.20 3.97
CA GLU A 160 -13.43 -15.54 5.26
C GLU A 160 -12.39 -16.07 6.25
N ALA A 161 -11.44 -16.87 5.77
CA ALA A 161 -10.33 -17.36 6.58
C ALA A 161 -9.46 -16.19 7.09
N LEU A 162 -9.07 -15.28 6.20
CA LEU A 162 -8.23 -14.14 6.53
C LEU A 162 -8.92 -13.16 7.50
N LEU A 163 -10.20 -12.87 7.27
CA LEU A 163 -11.01 -12.05 8.18
C LEU A 163 -11.15 -12.72 9.56
N SER A 164 -11.33 -14.04 9.60
CA SER A 164 -11.35 -14.80 10.86
C SER A 164 -10.01 -14.72 11.59
N ASP A 165 -8.90 -14.88 10.87
CA ASP A 165 -7.56 -14.83 11.45
C ASP A 165 -7.24 -13.43 12.01
N LEU A 166 -7.57 -12.36 11.28
CA LEU A 166 -7.45 -10.98 11.76
C LEU A 166 -8.33 -10.71 12.99
N LYS A 167 -9.56 -11.25 13.00
CA LYS A 167 -10.45 -11.17 14.17
C LYS A 167 -9.86 -11.87 15.39
N GLN A 168 -9.21 -13.02 15.22
CA GLN A 168 -8.54 -13.72 16.31
C GLN A 168 -7.32 -12.94 16.80
N LEU A 169 -6.48 -12.43 15.89
CA LEU A 169 -5.34 -11.57 16.25
C LEU A 169 -5.78 -10.33 17.02
N GLY A 170 -6.89 -9.69 16.61
CA GLY A 170 -7.45 -8.53 17.31
C GLY A 170 -7.83 -8.82 18.77
N ARG A 171 -8.29 -10.05 19.08
CA ARG A 171 -8.59 -10.47 20.45
C ARG A 171 -7.35 -10.61 21.32
N PHE A 172 -6.21 -11.01 20.72
CA PHE A 172 -4.94 -11.17 21.43
C PHE A 172 -4.03 -9.93 21.36
N ALA A 173 -4.40 -8.91 20.59
CA ALA A 173 -3.62 -7.68 20.40
C ALA A 173 -3.24 -7.00 21.73
N GLY A 174 -4.11 -7.05 22.74
CA GLY A 174 -3.82 -6.50 24.08
C GLY A 174 -2.68 -7.21 24.82
N LEU A 175 -2.39 -8.48 24.49
CA LEU A 175 -1.27 -9.24 25.04
C LEU A 175 0.05 -8.98 24.30
N LEU A 176 -0.03 -8.45 23.07
CA LEU A 176 1.13 -8.08 22.27
C LEU A 176 1.62 -6.65 22.56
N GLY A 177 0.78 -5.80 23.15
CA GLY A 177 1.13 -4.41 23.50
C GLY A 177 2.45 -4.24 24.27
N PRO A 178 2.77 -5.08 25.27
CA PRO A 178 4.06 -4.99 25.99
C PRO A 178 5.30 -5.38 25.17
N LEU A 179 5.13 -6.04 24.02
CA LEU A 179 6.24 -6.51 23.17
C LEU A 179 6.73 -5.44 22.18
N ILE A 180 5.92 -4.41 21.91
CA ILE A 180 6.26 -3.32 20.97
C ILE A 180 5.90 -1.96 21.63
N PRO A 181 6.79 -1.41 22.48
CA PRO A 181 6.57 -0.13 23.12
C PRO A 181 6.32 0.98 22.08
N GLY A 182 5.26 1.77 22.27
CA GLY A 182 4.94 2.92 21.40
C GLY A 182 4.05 2.64 20.19
N MET A 183 3.56 1.41 19.99
CA MET A 183 2.65 1.07 18.90
C MET A 183 1.35 0.45 19.41
N ASP A 184 0.21 1.08 19.12
CA ASP A 184 -1.09 0.47 19.41
C ASP A 184 -1.48 -0.51 18.29
N ILE A 185 -1.35 -1.80 18.59
CA ILE A 185 -1.56 -2.90 17.64
C ILE A 185 -3.06 -3.07 17.32
N LYS A 186 -3.98 -2.63 18.19
CA LYS A 186 -5.41 -2.81 17.99
C LYS A 186 -5.96 -1.99 16.81
N PRO A 187 -5.72 -0.65 16.73
CA PRO A 187 -6.08 0.14 15.56
C PRO A 187 -5.48 -0.41 14.27
N LEU A 188 -4.22 -0.87 14.29
CA LEU A 188 -3.57 -1.46 13.12
C LEU A 188 -4.28 -2.72 12.63
N ILE A 189 -4.63 -3.65 13.53
CA ILE A 189 -5.37 -4.86 13.14
C ILE A 189 -6.78 -4.53 12.65
N LYS A 190 -7.43 -3.52 13.25
CA LYS A 190 -8.73 -3.04 12.76
C LYS A 190 -8.61 -2.50 11.33
N GLU A 191 -7.64 -1.63 11.06
CA GLU A 191 -7.38 -1.10 9.72
C GLU A 191 -7.10 -2.24 8.72
N LEU A 192 -6.23 -3.18 9.07
CA LEU A 192 -5.94 -4.34 8.23
C LEU A 192 -7.20 -5.17 7.92
N ARG A 193 -8.07 -5.35 8.91
CA ARG A 193 -9.34 -6.07 8.72
C ARG A 193 -10.28 -5.31 7.79
N ASP A 194 -10.44 -4.02 8.01
CA ASP A 194 -11.33 -3.17 7.21
C ASP A 194 -10.84 -3.20 5.74
N ARG A 195 -9.52 -3.12 5.50
CA ARG A 195 -8.90 -3.24 4.17
C ARG A 195 -9.11 -4.59 3.50
N VAL A 196 -8.91 -5.68 4.23
CA VAL A 196 -9.16 -7.03 3.69
C VAL A 196 -10.65 -7.20 3.36
N SER A 197 -11.53 -6.59 4.14
CA SER A 197 -12.98 -6.62 3.86
C SER A 197 -13.32 -5.88 2.57
N GLU A 198 -12.69 -4.73 2.32
CA GLU A 198 -12.86 -3.98 1.07
C GLU A 198 -12.33 -4.77 -0.14
N GLU A 199 -11.16 -5.41 -0.03
CA GLU A 199 -10.61 -6.23 -1.13
C GLU A 199 -11.48 -7.42 -1.52
N LEU A 200 -12.29 -7.91 -0.58
CA LEU A 200 -13.18 -9.05 -0.82
C LEU A 200 -14.42 -8.67 -1.61
N ASP A 201 -14.70 -7.38 -1.72
CA ASP A 201 -15.90 -6.84 -2.33
C ASP A 201 -15.55 -6.26 -3.72
N TYR A 202 -15.70 -7.09 -4.75
CA TYR A 202 -15.47 -6.67 -6.13
C TYR A 202 -16.54 -5.69 -6.65
N GLU A 203 -17.65 -5.49 -5.94
CA GLU A 203 -18.61 -4.42 -6.26
C GLU A 203 -18.03 -3.05 -5.90
N LEU A 204 -17.39 -2.93 -4.74
CA LEU A 204 -16.70 -1.69 -4.34
C LEU A 204 -15.57 -1.34 -5.32
N GLU A 205 -14.77 -2.34 -5.69
CA GLU A 205 -13.69 -2.16 -6.66
C GLU A 205 -14.22 -1.77 -8.04
N ALA A 206 -15.23 -2.50 -8.56
CA ALA A 206 -15.84 -2.18 -9.84
C ALA A 206 -16.45 -0.77 -9.84
N GLY A 207 -17.09 -0.35 -8.75
CA GLY A 207 -17.62 1.00 -8.60
C GLY A 207 -16.53 2.06 -8.64
N ALA A 208 -15.42 1.85 -7.92
CA ALA A 208 -14.27 2.75 -7.95
C ALA A 208 -13.63 2.79 -9.35
N GLN A 209 -13.46 1.64 -10.01
CA GLN A 209 -12.88 1.56 -11.34
C GLN A 209 -13.76 2.25 -12.38
N ARG A 210 -15.08 2.04 -12.38
CA ARG A 210 -16.02 2.76 -13.28
C ARG A 210 -15.93 4.27 -13.10
N ALA A 211 -15.90 4.75 -11.85
CA ALA A 211 -15.78 6.19 -11.58
C ALA A 211 -14.47 6.78 -12.14
N HIS A 212 -13.37 6.02 -12.13
CA HIS A 212 -12.12 6.45 -12.75
C HIS A 212 -12.14 6.27 -14.28
N ALA A 213 -12.71 5.20 -14.82
CA ALA A 213 -12.86 5.00 -16.25
C ALA A 213 -13.65 6.15 -16.89
N ASP A 214 -14.80 6.51 -16.30
CA ASP A 214 -15.63 7.64 -16.75
C ASP A 214 -14.87 8.97 -16.66
N ALA A 215 -14.14 9.20 -15.57
CA ALA A 215 -13.44 10.47 -15.35
C ALA A 215 -12.21 10.64 -16.22
N PHE A 216 -11.57 9.55 -16.65
CA PHE A 216 -10.35 9.51 -17.47
C PHE A 216 -10.61 9.03 -18.90
N ASP A 217 -11.87 8.98 -19.35
CA ASP A 217 -12.21 8.64 -20.73
C ASP A 217 -11.58 9.65 -21.70
N GLY A 218 -10.87 9.13 -22.71
CA GLY A 218 -10.12 9.93 -23.69
C GLY A 218 -8.95 10.74 -23.14
N ASP A 219 -8.52 10.51 -21.90
CA ASP A 219 -7.43 11.25 -21.27
C ASP A 219 -6.08 11.02 -21.98
N GLU A 220 -5.29 12.09 -22.12
CA GLU A 220 -4.01 12.05 -22.85
C GLU A 220 -2.90 11.34 -22.07
N ASP A 221 -3.03 11.21 -20.76
CA ASP A 221 -1.98 10.78 -19.84
C ASP A 221 -2.31 9.47 -19.14
N VAL A 222 -3.59 9.20 -18.84
CA VAL A 222 -4.02 8.05 -18.03
C VAL A 222 -5.02 7.20 -18.80
N VAL A 223 -4.93 5.88 -18.66
CA VAL A 223 -5.92 4.94 -19.18
C VAL A 223 -6.38 4.01 -18.06
N VAL A 224 -7.69 3.89 -17.91
CA VAL A 224 -8.33 2.96 -16.97
C VAL A 224 -9.21 2.02 -17.80
N PRO A 225 -9.04 0.68 -17.70
CA PRO A 225 -9.83 -0.23 -18.50
C PRO A 225 -11.28 -0.27 -18.00
N ASP A 226 -12.24 -0.41 -18.92
CA ASP A 226 -13.64 -0.49 -18.56
C ASP A 226 -13.98 -1.77 -17.79
N VAL A 227 -14.97 -1.68 -16.90
CA VAL A 227 -15.56 -2.86 -16.25
C VAL A 227 -16.59 -3.48 -17.19
N VAL A 228 -16.31 -4.68 -17.69
CA VAL A 228 -17.16 -5.44 -18.59
C VAL A 228 -18.25 -6.20 -17.84
N HIS A 229 -17.88 -6.84 -16.74
CA HIS A 229 -18.81 -7.59 -15.89
C HIS A 229 -18.34 -7.60 -14.44
N GLN A 230 -19.28 -7.67 -13.51
CA GLN A 230 -19.02 -7.70 -12.08
C GLN A 230 -19.99 -8.68 -11.40
N GLY A 231 -19.43 -9.65 -10.68
CA GLY A 231 -20.11 -10.47 -9.68
C GLY A 231 -19.31 -10.53 -8.38
N ASP A 232 -19.87 -11.12 -7.32
CA ASP A 232 -19.30 -11.07 -5.95
C ASP A 232 -17.80 -11.46 -5.85
N GLN A 233 -17.39 -12.45 -6.65
CA GLN A 233 -16.03 -13.04 -6.60
C GLN A 233 -15.36 -13.09 -7.97
N VAL A 234 -15.98 -12.47 -8.98
CA VAL A 234 -15.47 -12.42 -10.35
C VAL A 234 -15.62 -11.00 -10.88
N LEU A 235 -14.50 -10.37 -11.23
CA LEU A 235 -14.48 -9.07 -11.88
C LEU A 235 -13.87 -9.23 -13.27
N VAL A 236 -14.57 -8.75 -14.30
CA VAL A 236 -14.11 -8.78 -15.69
C VAL A 236 -13.91 -7.35 -16.16
N THR A 237 -12.70 -7.02 -16.56
CA THR A 237 -12.33 -5.70 -17.10
C THR A 237 -11.72 -5.87 -18.48
N GLU A 238 -11.64 -4.79 -19.25
CA GLU A 238 -10.89 -4.83 -20.50
C GLU A 238 -9.42 -5.20 -20.26
N TRP A 239 -8.86 -5.98 -21.18
CA TRP A 239 -7.46 -6.35 -21.12
C TRP A 239 -6.59 -5.17 -21.57
N MET A 240 -5.55 -4.87 -20.80
CA MET A 240 -4.64 -3.78 -21.08
C MET A 240 -3.21 -4.32 -21.21
N GLU A 241 -2.66 -4.18 -22.41
CA GLU A 241 -1.25 -4.49 -22.69
C GLU A 241 -0.37 -3.27 -22.42
N GLY A 242 0.83 -3.50 -21.88
CA GLY A 242 1.81 -2.46 -21.59
C GLY A 242 2.92 -2.98 -20.69
N THR A 243 4.01 -2.21 -20.57
CA THR A 243 5.17 -2.58 -19.75
C THR A 243 4.84 -2.41 -18.27
N PRO A 244 4.90 -3.46 -17.44
CA PRO A 244 4.68 -3.33 -16.00
C PRO A 244 5.61 -2.27 -15.38
N LEU A 245 5.10 -1.45 -14.45
CA LEU A 245 5.93 -0.42 -13.82
C LEU A 245 7.13 -1.04 -13.07
N SER A 246 7.00 -2.27 -12.57
CA SER A 246 8.11 -3.03 -12.00
C SER A 246 9.25 -3.31 -12.99
N GLU A 247 8.93 -3.54 -14.27
CA GLU A 247 9.94 -3.72 -15.32
C GLU A 247 10.57 -2.38 -15.69
N VAL A 248 9.79 -1.27 -15.71
CA VAL A 248 10.35 0.08 -15.89
C VAL A 248 11.32 0.42 -14.74
N ILE A 249 11.00 0.06 -13.50
CA ILE A 249 11.88 0.21 -12.33
C ILE A 249 13.17 -0.59 -12.49
N ALA A 250 13.11 -1.80 -13.03
CA ALA A 250 14.26 -2.67 -13.20
C ALA A 250 15.14 -2.19 -14.37
N ASP A 251 14.56 -2.10 -15.56
CA ASP A 251 15.28 -2.07 -16.83
C ASP A 251 14.87 -0.92 -17.76
N GLY A 252 13.92 -0.07 -17.36
CA GLY A 252 13.48 1.08 -18.15
C GLY A 252 14.57 2.13 -18.37
N THR A 253 14.48 2.86 -19.47
CA THR A 253 15.28 4.05 -19.76
C THR A 253 14.94 5.19 -18.79
N GLN A 254 15.82 6.20 -18.69
CA GLN A 254 15.55 7.36 -17.84
C GLN A 254 14.28 8.10 -18.29
N GLU A 255 14.06 8.21 -19.60
CA GLU A 255 12.85 8.84 -20.16
C GLU A 255 11.57 8.10 -19.71
N GLU A 256 11.56 6.77 -19.80
CA GLU A 256 10.43 5.96 -19.33
C GLU A 256 10.21 6.09 -17.81
N ARG A 257 11.29 6.14 -17.03
CA ARG A 257 11.23 6.32 -15.57
C ARG A 257 10.66 7.68 -15.18
N ASP A 258 11.16 8.74 -15.79
CA ASP A 258 10.73 10.12 -15.56
C ASP A 258 9.26 10.29 -15.97
N ARG A 259 8.90 9.79 -17.16
CA ARG A 259 7.53 9.87 -17.67
C ARG A 259 6.57 9.06 -16.82
N ALA A 260 6.91 7.83 -16.43
CA ALA A 260 6.06 7.03 -15.55
C ALA A 260 5.91 7.67 -14.17
N GLY A 261 6.97 8.27 -13.63
CA GLY A 261 6.93 9.00 -12.36
C GLY A 261 6.03 10.23 -12.41
N GLN A 262 6.14 11.04 -13.48
CA GLN A 262 5.28 12.21 -13.69
C GLN A 262 3.81 11.81 -13.81
N LEU A 263 3.52 10.79 -14.61
CA LEU A 263 2.16 10.30 -14.81
C LEU A 263 1.56 9.74 -13.52
N LEU A 264 2.35 9.02 -12.72
CA LEU A 264 1.91 8.51 -11.42
C LEU A 264 1.57 9.66 -10.46
N ALA A 265 2.41 10.70 -10.40
CA ALA A 265 2.11 11.88 -9.60
C ALA A 265 0.82 12.56 -10.09
N ARG A 266 0.70 12.82 -11.39
CA ARG A 266 -0.50 13.41 -12.00
C ARG A 266 -1.77 12.63 -11.69
N PHE A 267 -1.75 11.31 -11.87
CA PHE A 267 -2.90 10.45 -11.58
C PHE A 267 -3.35 10.58 -10.12
N LEU A 268 -2.41 10.50 -9.17
CA LEU A 268 -2.73 10.54 -7.75
C LEU A 268 -3.19 11.92 -7.28
N PHE A 269 -2.61 13.00 -7.82
CA PHE A 269 -3.02 14.36 -7.45
C PHE A 269 -4.34 14.77 -8.12
N SER A 270 -4.53 14.48 -9.40
CA SER A 270 -5.76 14.83 -10.13
C SER A 270 -6.96 13.94 -9.77
N GLY A 271 -6.72 12.67 -9.40
CA GLY A 271 -7.76 11.68 -9.12
C GLY A 271 -8.85 12.18 -8.17
N PRO A 272 -8.51 12.61 -6.93
CA PRO A 272 -9.52 13.07 -5.96
C PRO A 272 -10.38 14.22 -6.45
N ALA A 273 -9.81 15.17 -7.20
CA ALA A 273 -10.56 16.31 -7.74
C ALA A 273 -11.52 15.89 -8.86
N ARG A 274 -11.17 14.85 -9.63
CA ARG A 274 -11.96 14.35 -10.77
C ARG A 274 -13.02 13.33 -10.37
N THR A 275 -12.71 12.46 -9.41
CA THR A 275 -13.54 11.29 -9.06
C THR A 275 -14.12 11.35 -7.64
N GLY A 276 -13.60 12.23 -6.78
CA GLY A 276 -13.86 12.18 -5.35
C GLY A 276 -13.20 10.98 -4.65
N LEU A 277 -12.25 10.31 -5.31
CA LEU A 277 -11.55 9.12 -4.81
C LEU A 277 -10.03 9.28 -4.97
N LEU A 278 -9.28 8.91 -3.94
CA LEU A 278 -7.82 8.76 -4.02
C LEU A 278 -7.47 7.29 -4.19
N HIS A 279 -6.66 6.97 -5.21
CA HIS A 279 -6.09 5.63 -5.33
C HIS A 279 -5.15 5.36 -4.15
N ALA A 280 -5.50 4.37 -3.33
CA ALA A 280 -4.89 4.16 -2.03
C ALA A 280 -3.84 3.03 -1.97
N ASP A 281 -3.44 2.52 -3.14
CA ASP A 281 -2.44 1.45 -3.25
C ASP A 281 -1.50 1.67 -4.45
N PRO A 282 -0.57 2.65 -4.36
CA PRO A 282 0.33 2.99 -5.46
C PRO A 282 1.46 1.94 -5.64
N HIS A 283 1.15 0.65 -5.53
CA HIS A 283 2.10 -0.43 -5.75
C HIS A 283 2.41 -0.61 -7.25
N PRO A 284 3.68 -0.79 -7.67
CA PRO A 284 4.05 -0.86 -9.09
C PRO A 284 3.30 -1.93 -9.91
N GLY A 285 2.87 -3.02 -9.27
CA GLY A 285 2.08 -4.06 -9.92
C GLY A 285 0.71 -3.62 -10.43
N ASN A 286 0.19 -2.49 -9.94
CA ASN A 286 -1.12 -1.94 -10.32
C ASN A 286 -1.02 -1.00 -11.55
N PHE A 287 0.20 -0.76 -12.05
CA PHE A 287 0.46 0.22 -13.10
C PHE A 287 1.22 -0.38 -14.28
N ARG A 288 0.88 0.09 -15.47
CA ARG A 288 1.61 -0.20 -16.71
C ARG A 288 1.97 1.10 -17.42
N LEU A 289 3.13 1.14 -18.06
CA LEU A 289 3.45 2.16 -19.04
C LEU A 289 2.96 1.69 -20.41
N LEU A 290 2.05 2.46 -21.00
CA LEU A 290 1.45 2.16 -22.29
C LEU A 290 2.11 3.03 -23.36
N SER A 291 2.51 2.43 -24.48
CA SER A 291 3.03 3.17 -25.63
C SER A 291 1.92 3.33 -26.67
N GLY A 292 1.45 4.56 -26.86
CA GLY A 292 0.50 4.91 -27.91
C GLY A 292 1.11 4.75 -29.31
N ALA A 293 0.26 4.55 -30.32
CA ALA A 293 0.70 4.46 -31.71
C ALA A 293 1.37 5.76 -32.22
N ASP A 294 1.09 6.87 -31.57
CA ASP A 294 1.69 8.19 -31.78
C ASP A 294 3.03 8.38 -31.02
N GLY A 295 3.50 7.35 -30.31
CA GLY A 295 4.71 7.39 -29.49
C GLY A 295 4.52 8.03 -28.11
N ARG A 296 3.31 8.51 -27.76
CA ARG A 296 3.04 9.06 -26.43
C ARG A 296 2.93 7.95 -25.40
N MET A 297 3.63 8.11 -24.29
CA MET A 297 3.53 7.20 -23.14
C MET A 297 2.41 7.64 -22.20
N ARG A 298 1.59 6.69 -21.77
CA ARG A 298 0.45 6.86 -20.86
C ARG A 298 0.54 5.88 -19.69
N LEU A 299 -0.12 6.20 -18.58
CA LEU A 299 -0.20 5.35 -17.40
C LEU A 299 -1.49 4.54 -17.43
N GLY A 300 -1.34 3.23 -17.57
CA GLY A 300 -2.42 2.27 -17.36
C GLY A 300 -2.59 1.97 -15.88
N VAL A 301 -3.81 2.04 -15.35
CA VAL A 301 -4.14 1.74 -13.95
C VAL A 301 -5.12 0.56 -13.89
N LEU A 302 -4.73 -0.52 -13.22
CA LEU A 302 -5.42 -1.82 -13.34
C LEU A 302 -6.26 -2.23 -12.12
N ASP A 303 -5.85 -1.87 -10.91
CA ASP A 303 -6.46 -2.35 -9.66
C ASP A 303 -7.02 -1.16 -8.88
N PHE A 304 -8.28 -1.26 -8.45
CA PHE A 304 -8.98 -0.24 -7.65
C PHE A 304 -9.52 -0.81 -6.33
N GLY A 305 -8.97 -1.94 -5.88
CA GLY A 305 -9.39 -2.62 -4.66
C GLY A 305 -9.09 -1.85 -3.37
N THR A 306 -8.36 -0.73 -3.46
CA THR A 306 -8.19 0.21 -2.35
C THR A 306 -8.29 1.65 -2.83
N VAL A 307 -9.32 2.35 -2.37
CA VAL A 307 -9.48 3.78 -2.57
C VAL A 307 -9.82 4.46 -1.25
N ASP A 308 -9.41 5.72 -1.12
CA ASP A 308 -9.87 6.60 -0.04
C ASP A 308 -10.94 7.55 -0.60
N ARG A 309 -12.00 7.79 0.17
CA ARG A 309 -13.16 8.59 -0.27
C ARG A 309 -12.95 10.04 0.11
N LEU A 310 -12.69 10.87 -0.90
CA LEU A 310 -12.44 12.29 -0.79
C LEU A 310 -13.43 13.07 -1.66
N PRO A 311 -14.75 13.09 -1.35
CA PRO A 311 -15.77 13.67 -2.22
C PRO A 311 -15.60 15.18 -2.49
N GLY A 312 -14.84 15.89 -1.65
CA GLY A 312 -14.46 17.30 -1.87
C GLY A 312 -13.07 17.48 -2.48
N GLY A 313 -12.46 16.41 -3.01
CA GLY A 313 -11.06 16.38 -3.40
C GLY A 313 -10.10 16.40 -2.20
N TRP A 314 -8.86 16.77 -2.45
CA TRP A 314 -7.83 16.87 -1.42
C TRP A 314 -8.24 17.82 -0.29
N PRO A 315 -7.99 17.47 0.99
CA PRO A 315 -8.25 18.38 2.10
C PRO A 315 -7.45 19.68 1.96
N LYS A 316 -8.15 20.81 1.82
CA LYS A 316 -7.56 22.17 1.75
C LYS A 316 -6.51 22.47 2.84
N PRO A 317 -6.64 21.97 4.09
CA PRO A 317 -5.59 22.15 5.09
C PRO A 317 -4.21 21.63 4.70
N ILE A 318 -4.11 20.61 3.84
CA ILE A 318 -2.83 20.06 3.37
C ILE A 318 -2.11 21.10 2.50
N GLY A 319 -2.78 21.61 1.46
CA GLY A 319 -2.21 22.64 0.59
C GLY A 319 -1.77 23.88 1.37
N ARG A 320 -2.59 24.33 2.32
CA ARG A 320 -2.26 25.47 3.20
C ARG A 320 -1.01 25.20 4.03
N SER A 321 -0.91 24.01 4.64
CA SER A 321 0.26 23.64 5.44
C SER A 321 1.54 23.59 4.61
N LEU A 322 1.47 23.04 3.39
CA LEU A 322 2.61 22.99 2.48
C LEU A 322 3.05 24.41 2.09
N ARG A 323 2.11 25.26 1.67
CA ARG A 323 2.38 26.66 1.32
C ARG A 323 3.06 27.41 2.47
N MET A 324 2.47 27.40 3.67
CA MET A 324 3.04 28.09 4.84
C MET A 324 4.44 27.59 5.20
N THR A 325 4.70 26.29 5.03
CA THR A 325 6.03 25.71 5.26
C THR A 325 7.05 26.23 4.23
N LEU A 326 6.66 26.33 2.96
CA LEU A 326 7.50 26.86 1.88
C LEU A 326 7.76 28.37 2.03
N ASP A 327 6.76 29.12 2.50
CA ASP A 327 6.88 30.56 2.79
C ASP A 327 7.73 30.84 4.05
N GLY A 328 8.05 29.82 4.83
CA GLY A 328 8.81 29.96 6.08
C GLY A 328 8.00 30.55 7.24
N ASP A 329 6.67 30.47 7.20
CA ASP A 329 5.79 30.97 8.26
C ASP A 329 5.71 29.97 9.42
N ALA A 330 6.74 29.96 10.27
CA ALA A 330 6.86 29.02 11.39
C ALA A 330 5.63 29.06 12.33
N GLU A 331 5.19 30.27 12.72
CA GLU A 331 4.05 30.47 13.62
C GLU A 331 2.72 30.02 12.96
N GLY A 332 2.52 30.36 11.68
CA GLY A 332 1.36 29.92 10.91
C GLY A 332 1.31 28.41 10.76
N VAL A 333 2.43 27.76 10.42
CA VAL A 333 2.54 26.29 10.36
C VAL A 333 2.20 25.67 11.70
N TYR A 334 2.79 26.15 12.79
CA TYR A 334 2.56 25.59 14.11
C TYR A 334 1.08 25.72 14.54
N GLY A 335 0.50 26.92 14.41
CA GLY A 335 -0.90 27.17 14.70
C GLY A 335 -1.84 26.31 13.86
N HIS A 336 -1.53 26.14 12.58
CA HIS A 336 -2.31 25.31 11.65
C HIS A 336 -2.25 23.83 12.01
N LEU A 337 -1.05 23.28 12.29
CA LEU A 337 -0.91 21.88 12.72
C LEU A 337 -1.60 21.60 14.06
N ARG A 338 -1.65 22.57 14.98
CA ARG A 338 -2.46 22.46 16.21
C ARG A 338 -3.95 22.40 15.90
N ALA A 339 -4.44 23.31 15.05
CA ALA A 339 -5.85 23.36 14.67
C ALA A 339 -6.32 22.07 13.97
N GLU A 340 -5.46 21.47 13.15
CA GLU A 340 -5.72 20.22 12.43
C GLU A 340 -5.44 18.96 13.29
N GLY A 341 -5.00 19.12 14.55
CA GLY A 341 -4.80 18.00 15.50
C GLY A 341 -3.51 17.20 15.30
N PHE A 342 -2.56 17.71 14.50
CA PHE A 342 -1.22 17.15 14.37
C PHE A 342 -0.36 17.43 15.60
N VAL A 343 -0.64 18.50 16.33
CA VAL A 343 -0.06 18.76 17.66
C VAL A 343 -1.19 18.73 18.69
N ARG A 344 -1.06 17.86 19.69
CA ARG A 344 -2.07 17.71 20.75
C ARG A 344 -2.06 18.96 21.63
N GLU A 345 -3.24 19.35 22.15
CA GLU A 345 -3.37 20.51 23.04
C GLU A 345 -2.44 20.49 24.26
N SER A 346 -2.07 19.29 24.73
CA SER A 346 -1.17 19.08 25.86
C SER A 346 0.32 19.23 25.54
N ILE A 347 0.68 19.49 24.28
CA ILE A 347 2.06 19.55 23.79
C ILE A 347 2.32 20.96 23.26
N GLU A 348 3.32 21.62 23.85
CA GLU A 348 3.88 22.87 23.36
C GLU A 348 5.18 22.58 22.61
N LEU A 349 5.32 23.12 21.40
CA LEU A 349 6.51 22.98 20.56
C LEU A 349 6.97 24.37 20.12
N GLU A 350 8.27 24.54 19.94
CA GLU A 350 8.82 25.74 19.31
C GLU A 350 8.46 25.75 17.82
N ALA A 351 7.83 26.82 17.35
CA ALA A 351 7.34 26.93 15.98
C ALA A 351 8.45 26.72 14.94
N GLU A 352 9.63 27.31 15.15
CA GLU A 352 10.80 27.12 14.28
C GLU A 352 11.27 25.67 14.23
N ALA A 353 11.21 24.94 15.35
CA ALA A 353 11.58 23.53 15.36
C ALA A 353 10.61 22.67 14.54
N VAL A 354 9.32 23.05 14.49
CA VAL A 354 8.31 22.41 13.64
C VAL A 354 8.58 22.70 12.17
N LEU A 355 8.90 23.94 11.83
CA LEU A 355 9.26 24.33 10.46
C LEU A 355 10.51 23.56 9.97
N ASP A 356 11.57 23.54 10.77
CA ASP A 356 12.82 22.81 10.49
C ASP A 356 12.62 21.29 10.35
N TYR A 357 11.63 20.75 11.05
CA TYR A 357 11.28 19.34 10.91
C TYR A 357 10.63 19.03 9.56
N LEU A 358 9.70 19.88 9.11
CA LEU A 358 8.90 19.67 7.91
C LEU A 358 9.64 20.03 6.62
N LYS A 359 10.39 21.14 6.61
CA LYS A 359 11.00 21.69 5.40
C LYS A 359 11.83 20.68 4.60
N PRO A 360 12.71 19.85 5.19
CA PRO A 360 13.47 18.85 4.44
C PRO A 360 12.60 17.78 3.76
N MET A 361 11.37 17.56 4.23
CA MET A 361 10.42 16.62 3.61
C MET A 361 9.73 17.22 2.39
N LEU A 362 9.70 18.56 2.28
CA LEU A 362 9.11 19.31 1.18
C LEU A 362 10.11 19.74 0.12
N GLU A 363 11.39 19.37 0.24
CA GLU A 363 12.43 19.59 -0.77
C GLU A 363 11.96 19.24 -2.21
N PRO A 364 11.23 18.12 -2.45
CA PRO A 364 10.75 17.80 -3.80
C PRO A 364 9.72 18.80 -4.38
N THR A 365 9.16 19.67 -3.54
CA THR A 365 8.16 20.68 -3.90
C THR A 365 8.75 22.08 -4.06
N GLU A 366 9.98 22.30 -3.58
CA GLU A 366 10.72 23.56 -3.72
C GLU A 366 11.35 23.70 -5.12
N ALA A 367 11.76 22.58 -5.71
CA ALA A 367 12.39 22.55 -7.02
C ALA A 367 11.35 22.54 -8.16
N GLU A 368 11.73 23.10 -9.31
CA GLU A 368 10.95 22.97 -10.55
C GLU A 368 10.90 21.50 -11.01
N GLU A 369 12.04 20.82 -10.93
CA GLU A 369 12.20 19.39 -11.17
C GLU A 369 12.98 18.76 -10.02
N PHE A 370 12.52 17.60 -9.54
CA PHE A 370 13.21 16.87 -8.49
C PHE A 370 13.43 15.41 -8.88
N THR A 371 14.67 14.95 -8.80
CA THR A 371 15.03 13.54 -9.01
C THR A 371 14.89 12.75 -7.71
N PHE A 372 13.85 11.93 -7.63
CA PHE A 372 13.61 11.03 -6.51
C PHE A 372 14.62 9.89 -6.54
N THR A 373 15.53 9.85 -5.56
CA THR A 373 16.55 8.79 -5.46
C THR A 373 16.42 7.99 -4.17
N ARG A 374 16.84 6.72 -4.22
CA ARG A 374 16.97 5.88 -3.00
C ARG A 374 17.91 6.52 -1.97
N THR A 375 18.95 7.20 -2.41
CA THR A 375 19.91 7.90 -1.53
C THR A 375 19.23 9.02 -0.76
N TRP A 376 18.43 9.84 -1.42
CA TRP A 376 17.66 10.90 -0.77
C TRP A 376 16.68 10.33 0.26
N LEU A 377 15.90 9.30 -0.12
CA LEU A 377 14.94 8.66 0.79
C LEU A 377 15.62 8.08 2.04
N ARG A 378 16.79 7.44 1.86
CA ARG A 378 17.62 6.94 2.97
C ARG A 378 18.12 8.07 3.87
N GLY A 379 18.49 9.21 3.30
CA GLY A 379 18.89 10.40 4.06
C GLY A 379 17.76 10.93 4.94
N GLN A 380 16.55 11.05 4.37
CA GLN A 380 15.36 11.46 5.13
C GLN A 380 15.00 10.45 6.23
N ALA A 381 15.06 9.15 5.93
CA ALA A 381 14.83 8.10 6.91
C ALA A 381 15.85 8.15 8.07
N ALA A 382 17.14 8.31 7.75
CA ALA A 382 18.20 8.42 8.75
C ALA A 382 18.00 9.65 9.66
N ARG A 383 17.60 10.79 9.09
CA ARG A 383 17.30 12.03 9.82
C ARG A 383 16.23 11.81 10.89
N VAL A 384 15.16 11.09 10.57
CA VAL A 384 14.02 10.84 11.49
C VAL A 384 14.29 9.65 12.43
N ALA A 385 15.13 8.69 12.02
CA ALA A 385 15.43 7.50 12.80
C ALA A 385 16.53 7.70 13.87
N ASP A 386 17.43 8.68 13.72
CA ASP A 386 18.48 8.95 14.70
C ASP A 386 17.90 9.50 16.01
N PRO A 387 17.97 8.78 17.14
CA PRO A 387 17.41 9.24 18.41
C PRO A 387 18.04 10.52 18.95
N ARG A 388 19.23 10.89 18.46
CA ARG A 388 19.95 12.12 18.82
C ARG A 388 19.50 13.32 17.98
N SER A 389 18.80 13.11 16.86
CA SER A 389 18.39 14.21 16.00
C SER A 389 17.22 15.00 16.62
N PRO A 390 17.17 16.32 16.43
CA PRO A 390 15.99 17.12 16.79
C PRO A 390 14.71 16.61 16.10
N ALA A 391 14.84 16.14 14.86
CA ALA A 391 13.73 15.62 14.07
C ALA A 391 13.09 14.37 14.69
N HIS A 392 13.87 13.46 15.26
CA HIS A 392 13.34 12.28 15.96
C HIS A 392 12.55 12.67 17.22
N GLN A 393 13.07 13.61 17.99
CA GLN A 393 12.44 14.08 19.23
C GLN A 393 11.12 14.79 18.96
N LEU A 394 11.09 15.64 17.92
CA LEU A 394 9.89 16.34 17.49
C LEU A 394 8.86 15.39 16.86
N GLY A 395 9.31 14.49 15.97
CA GLY A 395 8.43 13.53 15.29
C GLY A 395 7.67 12.61 16.26
N ARG A 396 8.24 12.32 17.44
CA ARG A 396 7.56 11.57 18.51
C ARG A 396 6.45 12.35 19.23
N GLN A 397 6.42 13.66 19.09
CA GLN A 397 5.45 14.56 19.71
C GLN A 397 4.35 14.98 18.72
N ILE A 398 4.59 14.80 17.43
CA ILE A 398 3.60 14.97 16.37
C ILE A 398 2.66 13.75 16.33
N ASN A 399 1.38 14.04 16.20
CA ASN A 399 0.29 13.10 16.06
C ASN A 399 -0.16 13.06 14.60
N LEU A 400 -0.56 11.90 14.08
CA LEU A 400 -1.22 11.79 12.78
C LEU A 400 -2.72 11.59 13.02
N PRO A 401 -3.59 12.58 12.70
CA PRO A 401 -5.02 12.40 12.88
C PRO A 401 -5.55 11.29 11.95
N PRO A 402 -6.55 10.49 12.39
CA PRO A 402 -7.05 9.36 11.61
C PRO A 402 -7.53 9.73 10.19
N SER A 403 -8.07 10.95 10.00
CA SER A 403 -8.52 11.47 8.70
C SER A 403 -7.40 11.64 7.67
N TYR A 404 -6.14 11.71 8.10
CA TYR A 404 -4.98 11.87 7.23
C TYR A 404 -4.17 10.59 7.06
N LEU A 405 -4.56 9.49 7.73
CA LEU A 405 -3.75 8.27 7.77
C LEU A 405 -3.53 7.68 6.37
N LEU A 406 -4.59 7.60 5.57
CA LEU A 406 -4.52 7.03 4.22
C LEU A 406 -3.80 7.93 3.25
N ILE A 407 -4.10 9.23 3.28
CA ILE A 407 -3.37 10.25 2.53
C ILE A 407 -1.87 10.13 2.80
N HIS A 408 -1.46 10.15 4.07
CA HIS A 408 -0.06 10.03 4.45
C HIS A 408 0.56 8.71 3.97
N ARG A 409 -0.17 7.60 4.07
CA ARG A 409 0.28 6.30 3.56
C ARG A 409 0.51 6.36 2.05
N VAL A 410 -0.46 6.87 1.29
CA VAL A 410 -0.36 7.01 -0.18
C VAL A 410 0.83 7.86 -0.53
N THR A 411 0.98 9.04 0.08
CA THR A 411 2.12 9.93 -0.15
C THR A 411 3.46 9.23 0.06
N LEU A 412 3.64 8.53 1.18
CA LEU A 412 4.88 7.80 1.46
C LEU A 412 5.12 6.65 0.47
N SER A 413 4.06 5.91 0.11
CA SER A 413 4.14 4.82 -0.86
C SER A 413 4.52 5.33 -2.26
N THR A 414 3.92 6.43 -2.69
CA THR A 414 4.25 7.08 -3.96
C THR A 414 5.69 7.57 -3.99
N ILE A 415 6.14 8.27 -2.94
CA ILE A 415 7.54 8.71 -2.83
C ILE A 415 8.49 7.51 -2.94
N GLY A 416 8.16 6.40 -2.27
CA GLY A 416 8.92 5.14 -2.37
C GLY A 416 9.03 4.65 -3.82
N VAL A 417 7.93 4.63 -4.57
CA VAL A 417 7.93 4.22 -5.98
C VAL A 417 8.71 5.18 -6.88
N LEU A 418 8.54 6.50 -6.69
CA LEU A 418 9.33 7.50 -7.43
C LEU A 418 10.83 7.32 -7.18
N CYS A 419 11.24 7.04 -5.94
CA CYS A 419 12.63 6.74 -5.59
C CYS A 419 13.13 5.41 -6.17
N GLN A 420 12.27 4.41 -6.32
CA GLN A 420 12.61 3.13 -6.97
C GLN A 420 12.81 3.29 -8.47
N LEU A 421 11.94 4.08 -9.11
CA LEU A 421 12.08 4.49 -10.50
C LEU A 421 13.37 5.28 -10.71
N GLY A 422 13.76 6.13 -9.75
CA GLY A 422 14.83 7.10 -9.98
C GLY A 422 14.33 8.27 -10.82
N ALA A 423 13.04 8.59 -10.74
CA ALA A 423 12.36 9.50 -11.64
C ALA A 423 12.62 10.97 -11.28
N THR A 424 12.84 11.79 -12.29
CA THR A 424 12.79 13.26 -12.23
C THR A 424 11.36 13.71 -12.53
N VAL A 425 10.75 14.39 -11.57
CA VAL A 425 9.33 14.76 -11.59
C VAL A 425 9.17 16.24 -11.28
N ARG A 426 8.26 16.90 -12.00
CA ARG A 426 7.80 18.28 -11.79
C ARG A 426 6.66 18.28 -10.77
N LEU A 427 6.96 17.89 -9.54
CA LEU A 427 5.93 17.67 -8.51
C LEU A 427 5.17 18.96 -8.18
N ARG A 428 5.86 20.10 -8.18
CA ARG A 428 5.27 21.41 -7.89
C ARG A 428 4.11 21.75 -8.82
N GLU A 429 4.20 21.40 -10.10
CA GLU A 429 3.14 21.65 -11.08
C GLU A 429 1.86 20.86 -10.77
N GLU A 430 2.01 19.63 -10.27
CA GLU A 430 0.86 18.82 -9.86
C GLU A 430 0.23 19.36 -8.57
N LEU A 431 1.02 19.96 -7.67
CA LEU A 431 0.49 20.65 -6.49
C LEU A 431 -0.26 21.93 -6.86
N ASP A 432 0.33 22.77 -7.71
CA ASP A 432 -0.27 24.01 -8.20
C ASP A 432 -1.62 23.75 -8.88
N SER A 433 -1.70 22.67 -9.66
CA SER A 433 -2.89 22.33 -10.44
C SER A 433 -4.00 21.67 -9.62
N TRP A 434 -3.65 20.82 -8.65
CA TRP A 434 -4.60 19.87 -8.07
C TRP A 434 -4.74 19.92 -6.54
N LEU A 435 -3.85 20.59 -5.81
CA LEU A 435 -3.89 20.63 -4.35
C LEU A 435 -4.54 21.94 -3.83
N PRO A 436 -5.81 21.91 -3.36
CA PRO A 436 -6.49 23.11 -2.90
C PRO A 436 -5.77 23.77 -1.73
N GLY A 437 -5.66 25.10 -1.77
CA GLY A 437 -4.99 25.89 -0.75
C GLY A 437 -3.46 25.92 -0.84
N PHE A 438 -2.85 25.22 -1.81
CA PHE A 438 -1.42 25.34 -2.09
C PHE A 438 -1.09 26.69 -2.74
N LEU A 439 -1.88 27.11 -3.71
CA LEU A 439 -1.87 28.49 -4.18
C LEU A 439 -2.68 29.40 -3.24
N PRO A 440 -2.35 30.70 -3.12
CA PRO A 440 -3.23 31.67 -2.47
C PRO A 440 -4.61 31.67 -3.13
N ASP A 441 -5.66 31.87 -2.33
CA ASP A 441 -7.01 32.04 -2.87
C ASP A 441 -6.99 33.31 -3.75
N GLU A 442 -7.44 33.24 -5.00
CA GLU A 442 -7.56 34.43 -5.86
C GLU A 442 -8.67 35.34 -5.28
N ASP A 443 -8.32 36.59 -4.97
CA ASP A 443 -9.22 37.62 -4.41
C ASP A 443 -10.33 38.08 -5.38
#